data_AF-A0A4R2HIF2-F1
#
_entry.id   AF-A0A4R2HIF2-F1
#
_cell.length_a   1.000
_cell.length_b   1.000
_cell.length_c   1.000
_cell.angle_alpha   90.00
_cell.angle_beta   90.00
_cell.angle_gamma   90.00
#
_symmetry.space_group_name_H-M   'P 1'
#
loop_
_entity.id
_entity.type
_entity.pdbx_description
1 polymer ?
#
loop_
_entity_poly.entity_id
_entity_poly.type
_entity_poly.pdbx_seq_one_letter_code
_entity_poly.pdbx_strand_id
1 'polypeptide(L)'
;MILIFSHLSIFALPFIINKSYFKRTLIVTPIIFVFTFSILNIGFLALLIPFIIFWGISLSIVNDTHLNFSYKIPGKHKFEGITLFKQAKNKMEFLLCEDRDTEELDTTIYKLSLTF
;
A
#
# COMPACT_ATOMS: atom_id res chain seq x y z
N MET A 1 19.64 -15.23 -19.75
CA MET A 1 20.85 -15.90 -20.31
C MET A 1 21.42 -16.97 -19.39
N ILE A 2 21.65 -16.68 -18.09
CA ILE A 2 22.21 -17.64 -17.10
C ILE A 2 21.35 -18.91 -16.92
N LEU A 3 20.01 -18.78 -16.90
CA LEU A 3 19.11 -19.93 -16.75
C LEU A 3 19.26 -20.96 -17.89
N ILE A 4 19.43 -20.48 -19.12
CA ILE A 4 19.58 -21.31 -20.32
C ILE A 4 20.88 -22.12 -20.27
N PHE A 5 21.98 -21.49 -19.84
CA PHE A 5 23.26 -22.19 -19.63
C PHE A 5 23.18 -23.25 -18.54
N SER A 6 22.43 -23.00 -17.45
CA SER A 6 22.26 -23.99 -16.38
C SER A 6 21.53 -25.26 -16.84
N HIS A 7 20.54 -25.12 -17.73
CA HIS A 7 19.80 -26.26 -18.28
C HIS A 7 20.58 -27.01 -19.37
N LEU A 8 21.35 -26.32 -20.21
CA LEU A 8 22.28 -26.93 -21.18
C LEU A 8 23.34 -27.80 -20.51
N SER A 9 23.85 -27.35 -19.35
CA SER A 9 24.84 -28.08 -18.55
C SER A 9 24.31 -29.43 -18.05
N ILE A 10 23.04 -29.47 -17.62
CA ILE A 10 22.37 -30.69 -17.15
C ILE A 10 22.14 -31.68 -18.29
N PHE A 11 21.83 -31.18 -19.50
CA PHE A 11 21.68 -32.01 -20.69
C PHE A 11 23.00 -32.57 -21.23
N ALA A 12 24.12 -31.88 -21.03
CA ALA A 12 25.46 -32.34 -21.44
C ALA A 12 26.10 -33.31 -20.42
N LEU A 13 25.64 -33.30 -19.16
CA LEU A 13 26.14 -34.12 -18.05
C LEU A 13 26.22 -35.64 -18.31
N PRO A 14 25.25 -36.30 -18.99
CA PRO A 14 25.28 -37.74 -19.27
C PRO A 14 26.44 -38.15 -20.18
N PHE A 15 26.96 -37.22 -20.98
CA PHE A 15 28.00 -37.46 -21.97
C PHE A 15 29.41 -37.18 -21.44
N ILE A 16 29.52 -36.48 -20.30
CA ILE A 16 30.79 -36.05 -19.70
C ILE A 16 31.14 -36.89 -18.46
N ILE A 17 30.14 -37.41 -17.74
CA ILE A 17 30.32 -38.07 -16.44
C ILE A 17 30.18 -39.59 -16.56
N ASN A 18 31.03 -40.33 -15.85
CA ASN A 18 30.94 -41.79 -15.74
C ASN A 18 29.53 -42.24 -15.26
N LYS A 19 28.96 -43.25 -15.92
CA LYS A 19 27.59 -43.79 -15.69
C LYS A 19 27.24 -44.02 -14.21
N SER A 20 28.21 -44.41 -13.38
CA SER A 20 27.99 -44.63 -11.93
C SER A 20 27.65 -43.32 -11.19
N TYR A 21 28.38 -42.25 -11.49
CA TYR A 21 28.15 -40.93 -10.89
C TYR A 21 26.92 -40.25 -11.49
N PHE A 22 26.66 -40.45 -12.78
CA PHE A 22 25.50 -39.89 -13.46
C PHE A 22 24.18 -40.28 -12.80
N LYS A 23 24.00 -41.56 -12.42
CA LYS A 23 22.78 -42.03 -11.75
C LYS A 23 22.57 -41.38 -10.38
N ARG A 24 23.64 -41.21 -9.60
CA ARG A 24 23.57 -40.52 -8.29
C ARG A 24 23.24 -39.03 -8.47
N THR A 25 23.89 -38.37 -9.42
CA THR A 25 23.66 -36.95 -9.71
C THR A 25 22.24 -36.67 -10.19
N LEU A 26 21.66 -37.54 -11.04
CA LEU A 26 20.29 -37.40 -11.53
C LEU A 26 19.24 -37.41 -10.41
N ILE A 27 19.50 -38.12 -9.31
CA ILE A 27 18.59 -38.21 -8.16
C ILE A 27 18.84 -37.07 -7.17
N VAL A 28 20.10 -36.76 -6.86
CA VAL A 28 20.46 -35.78 -5.82
C VAL A 28 20.17 -34.34 -6.25
N THR A 29 20.42 -34.01 -7.52
CA THR A 29 20.26 -32.64 -8.05
C THR A 29 18.84 -32.09 -7.92
N PRO A 30 17.76 -32.80 -8.33
CA PRO A 30 16.40 -32.28 -8.16
C PRO A 30 16.01 -32.12 -6.69
N ILE A 31 16.49 -32.99 -5.79
CA ILE A 31 16.21 -32.88 -4.35
C ILE A 31 16.82 -31.61 -3.77
N ILE A 32 18.09 -31.33 -4.08
CA ILE A 32 18.77 -30.11 -3.63
C ILE A 32 18.09 -28.86 -4.20
N PHE A 33 17.67 -28.91 -5.47
CA PHE A 33 16.95 -27.82 -6.11
C PHE A 33 15.64 -27.49 -5.38
N VAL A 34 14.79 -28.51 -5.14
CA VAL A 34 13.51 -28.33 -4.43
C VAL A 34 13.73 -27.81 -3.02
N PHE A 35 14.72 -28.35 -2.30
CA PHE A 35 15.05 -27.90 -0.95
C PHE A 35 15.50 -26.43 -0.92
N THR A 36 16.42 -26.05 -1.79
CA THR A 36 16.94 -24.67 -1.88
C THR A 36 15.85 -23.69 -2.32
N PHE A 37 15.03 -24.08 -3.28
CA PHE A 37 13.87 -23.30 -3.72
C PHE A 37 12.86 -23.10 -2.58
N SER A 38 12.62 -24.13 -1.77
CA SER A 38 11.71 -24.04 -0.62
C SER A 38 12.24 -23.04 0.43
N ILE A 39 13.54 -23.07 0.73
CA ILE A 39 14.16 -22.09 1.65
C ILE A 39 14.01 -20.66 1.14
N LEU A 40 14.27 -20.44 -0.16
CA LEU A 40 14.15 -19.11 -0.77
C LEU A 40 12.72 -18.56 -0.66
N ASN A 41 11.71 -19.41 -0.89
CA ASN A 41 10.30 -19.02 -0.75
C ASN A 41 9.92 -18.71 0.69
N ILE A 42 10.43 -19.47 1.67
CA ILE A 42 10.22 -19.18 3.10
C ILE A 42 10.84 -17.82 3.48
N GLY A 43 12.07 -17.55 3.00
CA GLY A 43 12.72 -16.26 3.22
C GLY A 43 11.94 -15.09 2.62
N PHE A 44 11.42 -15.26 1.41
CA PHE A 44 10.54 -14.27 0.77
C PHE A 44 9.25 -14.06 1.57
N LEU A 45 8.61 -15.12 2.04
CA LEU A 45 7.41 -15.01 2.88
C LEU A 45 7.70 -14.26 4.18
N ALA A 46 8.84 -14.53 4.83
CA ALA A 46 9.25 -13.84 6.04
C ALA A 46 9.44 -12.32 5.82
N LEU A 47 9.95 -11.91 4.65
CA LEU A 47 10.06 -10.49 4.28
C LEU A 47 8.70 -9.81 4.08
N LEU A 48 7.64 -10.56 3.76
CA LEU A 48 6.28 -10.02 3.61
C LEU A 48 5.54 -9.88 4.94
N ILE A 49 5.93 -10.61 5.99
CA ILE A 49 5.32 -10.52 7.33
C ILE A 49 5.18 -9.06 7.83
N PRO A 50 6.23 -8.21 7.82
CA PRO A 50 6.09 -6.82 8.27
C PRO A 50 5.09 -6.01 7.45
N PHE A 51 4.98 -6.26 6.14
CA PHE A 51 3.99 -5.59 5.29
C PHE A 51 2.56 -6.01 5.64
N ILE A 52 2.35 -7.31 5.90
CA ILE A 52 1.04 -7.83 6.32
C ILE A 52 0.65 -7.27 7.69
N ILE A 53 1.59 -7.18 8.62
CA ILE A 53 1.36 -6.58 9.94
C ILE A 53 1.01 -5.10 9.81
N PHE A 54 1.80 -4.34 9.05
CA PHE A 54 1.54 -2.91 8.80
C PHE A 54 0.16 -2.68 8.17
N TRP A 55 -0.20 -3.51 7.19
CA TRP A 55 -1.51 -3.47 6.56
C TRP A 55 -2.63 -3.79 7.55
N GLY A 56 -2.48 -4.84 8.36
CA GLY A 56 -3.46 -5.24 9.37
C GLY A 56 -3.71 -4.15 10.40
N ILE A 57 -2.64 -3.51 10.91
CA ILE A 57 -2.73 -2.37 11.84
C ILE A 57 -3.47 -1.21 11.17
N SER A 58 -3.10 -0.86 9.93
CA SER A 58 -3.73 0.25 9.20
C SER A 58 -5.22 0.01 8.99
N LEU A 59 -5.62 -1.22 8.62
CA LEU A 59 -7.03 -1.59 8.48
C LEU A 59 -7.80 -1.50 9.80
N SER A 60 -7.18 -1.93 10.91
CA SER A 60 -7.80 -1.83 12.24
C SER A 60 -8.05 -0.37 12.62
N ILE A 61 -7.09 0.52 12.38
CA ILE A 61 -7.22 1.96 12.67
C ILE A 61 -8.37 2.58 11.86
N VAL A 62 -8.48 2.24 10.57
CA VAL A 62 -9.55 2.76 9.70
C VAL A 62 -10.92 2.26 10.14
N ASN A 63 -11.04 1.00 10.55
CA ASN A 63 -12.33 0.47 11.01
C ASN A 63 -12.84 1.16 12.28
N ASP A 64 -11.95 1.64 13.15
CA ASP A 64 -12.34 2.42 14.34
C ASP A 64 -12.77 3.86 13.99
N THR A 65 -12.47 4.35 12.79
CA THR A 65 -12.93 5.67 12.35
C THR A 65 -14.37 5.65 11.87
N HIS A 66 -15.30 5.65 12.83
CA HIS A 66 -16.71 5.92 12.55
C HIS A 66 -16.92 7.41 12.25
N LEU A 67 -17.47 7.72 11.07
CA LEU A 67 -17.90 9.07 10.73
C LEU A 67 -19.10 9.45 11.63
N ASN A 68 -18.82 10.10 12.76
CA ASN A 68 -19.84 10.46 13.74
C ASN A 68 -20.67 11.69 13.33
N PHE A 69 -20.15 12.51 12.41
CA PHE A 69 -20.77 13.77 12.03
C PHE A 69 -20.43 14.16 10.60
N SER A 70 -21.42 14.64 9.86
CA SER A 70 -21.27 15.27 8.56
C SER A 70 -22.25 16.44 8.46
N TYR A 71 -21.79 17.55 7.90
CA TYR A 71 -22.61 18.73 7.66
C TYR A 71 -22.46 19.16 6.20
N LYS A 72 -23.58 19.14 5.47
CA LYS A 72 -23.63 19.66 4.10
C LYS A 72 -23.98 21.14 4.13
N ILE A 73 -23.07 21.98 3.67
CA ILE A 73 -23.32 23.41 3.49
C ILE A 73 -24.33 23.59 2.34
N PRO A 74 -25.39 24.41 2.50
CA PRO A 74 -26.37 24.65 1.43
C PRO A 74 -25.71 25.25 0.17
N GLY A 75 -26.09 24.75 -1.01
CA GLY A 75 -25.49 25.12 -2.30
C GLY A 75 -25.92 26.47 -2.87
N LYS A 76 -26.11 27.49 -2.03
CA LYS A 76 -26.43 28.86 -2.47
C LYS A 76 -25.19 29.71 -2.78
N HIS A 77 -24.02 29.25 -2.33
CA HIS A 77 -22.76 29.98 -2.38
C HIS A 77 -21.69 29.10 -3.04
N LYS A 78 -20.75 29.72 -3.76
CA LYS A 78 -19.59 29.05 -4.36
C LYS A 78 -18.39 29.19 -3.43
N PHE A 79 -18.31 28.31 -2.43
CA PHE A 79 -17.16 28.29 -1.52
C PHE A 79 -15.95 27.60 -2.16
N GLU A 80 -14.81 28.28 -2.20
CA GLU A 80 -13.54 27.72 -2.71
C GLU A 80 -12.50 27.50 -1.60
N GLY A 81 -12.70 28.12 -0.44
CA GLY A 81 -11.80 27.99 0.71
C GLY A 81 -12.54 27.62 1.99
N ILE A 82 -11.93 26.76 2.79
CA ILE A 82 -12.34 26.46 4.16
C ILE A 82 -11.11 26.42 5.06
N THR A 83 -11.18 27.05 6.22
CA THR A 83 -10.15 26.93 7.26
C THR A 83 -10.76 26.88 8.65
N LEU A 84 -10.14 26.11 9.55
CA LEU A 84 -10.53 26.08 10.95
C LEU A 84 -10.12 27.40 11.60
N PHE A 85 -11.09 28.12 12.15
CA PHE A 85 -10.85 29.38 12.84
C PHE A 85 -10.69 29.20 14.34
N LYS A 86 -11.59 28.41 14.94
CA LYS A 86 -11.58 28.16 16.37
C LYS A 86 -12.22 26.82 16.69
N GLN A 87 -11.64 26.14 17.67
CA GLN A 87 -12.22 24.94 18.26
C GLN A 87 -12.37 25.14 19.77
N ALA A 88 -13.54 24.80 20.29
CA ALA A 88 -13.86 24.72 21.70
C ALA A 88 -14.53 23.37 21.99
N LYS A 89 -14.71 23.04 23.27
CA LYS A 89 -15.20 21.71 23.71
C LYS A 89 -16.44 21.22 22.95
N ASN A 90 -17.39 22.11 22.68
CA ASN A 90 -18.68 21.81 22.05
C ASN A 90 -18.95 22.68 20.81
N LYS A 91 -17.92 23.30 20.24
CA LYS A 91 -18.10 24.24 19.13
C LYS A 91 -16.91 24.20 18.19
N MET A 92 -17.19 24.18 16.90
CA MET A 92 -16.19 24.34 15.86
C MET A 92 -16.60 25.46 14.94
N GLU A 93 -15.68 26.39 14.71
CA GLU A 93 -15.89 27.55 13.86
C GLU A 93 -14.93 27.51 12.68
N PHE A 94 -15.47 27.66 11.48
CA PHE A 94 -14.72 27.70 10.23
C PHE A 94 -14.93 29.04 9.55
N LEU A 95 -13.91 29.50 8.83
CA LEU A 95 -14.05 30.57 7.84
C LEU A 95 -14.19 29.94 6.46
N LEU A 96 -15.20 30.37 5.72
CA LEU A 96 -15.49 29.95 4.36
C LEU A 96 -15.26 31.14 3.43
N CYS A 97 -14.43 30.95 2.41
CA CYS A 97 -14.15 31.95 1.39
C CYS A 97 -15.07 31.68 0.19
N GLU A 98 -15.89 32.67 -0.18
CA GLU A 98 -16.70 32.62 -1.40
C GLU A 98 -15.94 33.27 -2.56
N ASP A 99 -15.86 32.55 -3.68
CA ASP A 99 -15.49 33.12 -4.97
C ASP A 99 -16.76 33.60 -5.68
N ARG A 100 -16.76 34.86 -6.10
CA ARG A 100 -17.93 35.52 -6.68
C ARG A 100 -17.98 35.42 -8.21
N ASP A 101 -16.99 34.80 -8.85
CA ASP A 101 -16.89 34.71 -10.32
C ASP A 101 -16.99 36.10 -11.00
N THR A 102 -16.53 37.15 -10.32
CA THR A 102 -16.52 38.55 -10.80
C THR A 102 -15.10 39.09 -10.88
N GLU A 103 -14.88 40.11 -11.72
CA GLU A 103 -13.57 40.81 -11.81
C GLU A 103 -13.29 41.76 -10.62
N GLU A 104 -14.23 41.87 -9.68
CA GLU A 104 -14.07 42.67 -8.46
C GLU A 104 -13.02 42.06 -7.54
N LEU A 105 -12.06 42.88 -7.08
CA LEU A 105 -11.02 42.49 -6.12
C LEU A 105 -11.56 42.52 -4.68
N ASP A 106 -12.70 41.87 -4.46
CA ASP A 106 -13.29 41.70 -3.14
C ASP A 106 -13.62 40.22 -2.87
N THR A 107 -13.71 39.87 -1.60
CA THR A 107 -14.06 38.50 -1.20
C THR A 107 -14.93 38.54 0.05
N THR A 108 -15.93 37.65 0.09
CA THR A 108 -16.74 37.48 1.29
C THR A 108 -16.26 36.28 2.08
N ILE A 109 -15.94 36.56 3.34
CA ILE A 109 -15.59 35.52 4.31
C ILE A 109 -16.80 35.28 5.21
N TYR A 110 -17.35 34.07 5.15
CA TYR A 110 -18.43 33.63 6.04
C TYR A 110 -17.86 32.88 7.23
N LYS A 111 -18.54 32.94 8.36
CA LYS A 111 -18.22 32.12 9.53
C LYS A 111 -19.26 31.02 9.71
N LEU A 112 -18.86 29.78 9.50
CA LEU A 112 -19.68 28.61 9.82
C LEU A 112 -19.44 28.22 11.28
N SER A 113 -20.49 28.18 12.09
CA SER A 113 -20.43 27.75 13.49
C SER A 113 -21.23 26.46 13.68
N LEU A 114 -20.52 25.37 14.01
CA LEU A 114 -21.10 24.08 14.34
C LEU A 114 -21.04 23.89 15.85
N THR A 115 -22.16 23.47 16.46
CA THR A 115 -22.26 23.20 17.91
C THR A 115 -22.63 21.73 18.11
N PHE A 116 -21.98 21.06 19.06
CA PHE A 116 -22.09 19.62 19.33
C PHE A 116 -22.49 19.34 20.78
#